data_AF-X0SKJ3-F1
#
_entry.id   AF-X0SKJ3-F1
#
_cell.length_a   1.000
_cell.length_b   1.000
_cell.length_c   1.000
_cell.angle_alpha   90.00
_cell.angle_beta   90.00
_cell.angle_gamma   90.00
#
_symmetry.space_group_name_H-M   'P 1'
#
loop_
_entity.id
_entity.type
_entity.pdbx_description
1 polymer ?
#
loop_
_entity_poly.entity_id
_entity_poly.type
_entity_poly.pdbx_seq_one_letter_code
_entity_poly.pdbx_strand_id
1 'polypeptide(L)' 'GDRLHFLVEHTVSADEAEKLKQMLSEEFDCAEVLLCDTQPVAALVTGPKNITLSFYSD' A
#
# COMPACT_ATOMS: atom_id res chain seq x y z
N GLY A 1 7.64 -15.11 -14.87
CA GLY A 1 8.10 -14.08 -13.93
C GLY A 1 7.27 -14.23 -12.70
N ASP A 2 7.86 -14.05 -11.53
CA ASP A 2 7.14 -14.20 -10.27
C ASP A 2 6.18 -13.02 -10.10
N ARG A 3 4.95 -13.29 -9.65
CA ARG A 3 3.91 -12.26 -9.51
C ARG A 3 4.07 -11.52 -8.19
N LEU A 4 3.74 -10.25 -8.19
CA LEU A 4 3.87 -9.40 -7.01
C LEU A 4 2.57 -9.40 -6.20
N HIS A 5 2.69 -9.59 -4.90
CA HIS A 5 1.63 -9.32 -3.93
C HIS A 5 2.00 -8.05 -3.17
N PHE A 6 1.07 -7.10 -3.05
CA PHE A 6 1.35 -5.88 -2.30
C PHE A 6 0.16 -5.33 -1.52
N LEU A 7 0.49 -4.60 -0.46
CA LEU A 7 -0.41 -3.91 0.44
C LEU A 7 0.03 -2.44 0.54
N VAL A 8 -0.92 -1.53 0.32
CA VAL A 8 -0.76 -0.10 0.58
C VAL A 8 -1.54 0.27 1.84
N GLU A 9 -0.85 0.73 2.87
CA GLU A 9 -1.47 1.27 4.09
C GLU A 9 -1.37 2.80 4.09
N HIS A 10 -2.38 3.48 4.61
CA HIS A 10 -2.34 4.94 4.74
C HIS A 10 -2.89 5.46 6.07
N THR A 11 -2.32 6.57 6.55
CA THR A 11 -2.87 7.31 7.69
C THR A 11 -3.48 8.61 7.17
N VAL A 12 -4.82 8.66 7.05
CA VAL A 12 -5.58 9.82 6.54
C VAL A 12 -5.09 10.38 5.19
N SER A 13 -4.65 9.50 4.29
CA SER A 13 -4.11 9.82 2.95
C SER A 13 -4.59 8.86 1.87
N ALA A 14 -5.92 8.66 1.79
CA ALA A 14 -6.54 7.71 0.87
C ALA A 14 -6.27 8.04 -0.61
N ASP A 15 -6.34 9.32 -0.98
CA ASP A 15 -6.16 9.75 -2.37
C ASP A 15 -4.74 9.46 -2.88
N GLU A 16 -3.71 9.73 -2.06
CA GLU A 16 -2.34 9.41 -2.41
C GLU A 16 -2.07 7.89 -2.43
N ALA A 17 -2.70 7.14 -1.53
CA ALA A 17 -2.58 5.69 -1.48
C ALA A 17 -3.19 5.01 -2.72
N GLU A 18 -4.36 5.49 -3.18
CA GLU A 18 -5.00 4.95 -4.38
C GLU A 18 -4.16 5.25 -5.64
N LYS A 19 -3.54 6.44 -5.72
CA LYS A 19 -2.58 6.76 -6.80
C LYS A 19 -1.41 5.80 -6.82
N LEU A 20 -0.80 5.51 -5.66
CA LEU A 20 0.31 4.57 -5.57
C LEU A 20 -0.12 3.16 -5.99
N LYS A 21 -1.27 2.69 -5.48
CA LYS A 21 -1.83 1.39 -5.87
C LYS A 21 -2.04 1.29 -7.38
N GLN A 22 -2.59 2.33 -8.01
CA GLN A 22 -2.79 2.37 -9.46
C GLN A 22 -1.45 2.28 -10.20
N MET A 23 -0.46 3.09 -9.82
CA MET A 23 0.88 3.05 -10.44
C MET A 23 1.52 1.66 -10.36
N LEU A 24 1.44 1.00 -9.19
CA LEU A 24 1.99 -0.34 -9.00
C LEU A 24 1.24 -1.39 -9.82
N SER A 25 -0.08 -1.27 -9.94
CA SER A 25 -0.90 -2.20 -10.73
C SER A 25 -0.67 -2.06 -12.23
N GLU A 26 -0.25 -0.88 -12.70
CA GLU A 26 0.09 -0.64 -14.11
C GLU A 26 1.52 -1.12 -14.45
N GLU A 27 2.45 -1.02 -13.50
CA GLU A 27 3.87 -1.32 -13.72
C GLU A 27 4.20 -2.81 -13.54
N PHE A 28 3.50 -3.53 -12.65
CA PHE A 28 3.85 -4.89 -12.25
C PHE A 28 2.75 -5.92 -12.56
N ASP A 29 3.14 -7.18 -12.83
CA ASP A 29 2.21 -8.31 -12.87
C ASP A 29 1.82 -8.72 -11.45
N CYS A 30 0.63 -8.27 -11.03
CA CYS A 30 0.19 -8.36 -9.64
C CYS A 30 -0.75 -9.54 -9.41
N ALA A 31 -0.49 -10.30 -8.35
CA ALA A 31 -1.33 -11.42 -7.88
C ALA A 31 -2.38 -10.98 -6.88
N GLU A 32 -1.99 -10.18 -5.89
CA GLU A 32 -2.87 -9.63 -4.86
C GLU A 32 -2.55 -8.16 -4.62
N VAL A 33 -3.60 -7.34 -4.49
CA VAL A 33 -3.51 -5.89 -4.30
C VAL A 33 -4.48 -5.47 -3.20
N LEU A 34 -3.94 -4.96 -2.09
CA LEU A 34 -4.71 -4.49 -0.94
C LEU A 34 -4.44 -3.01 -0.66
N LEU A 35 -5.48 -2.31 -0.21
CA LEU A 35 -5.38 -0.94 0.32
C LEU A 35 -6.19 -0.83 1.59
N CYS A 36 -5.59 -0.33 2.68
CA CYS A 36 -6.29 -0.15 3.96
C CYS A 36 -5.76 1.01 4.81
N ASP A 37 -6.52 1.33 5.85
CA ASP A 37 -6.08 2.28 6.88
C ASP A 37 -4.97 1.69 7.75
N THR A 38 -3.99 2.52 8.08
CA THR A 38 -2.97 2.20 9.08
C THR A 38 -3.62 1.94 10.44
N GLN A 39 -3.22 0.85 11.10
CA GLN A 39 -3.70 0.53 12.43
C GLN A 39 -3.40 1.65 13.44
N PRO A 40 -4.29 1.95 14.41
CA PRO A 40 -4.13 3.09 15.32
C PRO A 40 -2.80 3.10 16.10
N VAL A 41 -2.30 1.92 16.48
CA VAL A 41 -1.01 1.80 17.19
C VAL A 41 0.18 2.17 16.32
N ALA A 42 0.14 1.80 15.03
CA ALA A 42 1.16 2.17 14.06
C ALA A 42 1.05 3.66 13.70
N ALA A 43 -0.18 4.16 13.52
CA ALA A 43 -0.46 5.56 13.22
C ALA A 43 0.04 6.52 14.33
N LEU A 44 0.03 6.09 15.60
CA LEU A 44 0.60 6.85 16.72
C LEU A 44 2.11 7.09 16.55
N VAL A 45 2.81 6.13 15.94
CA VAL A 45 4.26 6.19 15.73
C VAL A 45 4.60 6.90 14.42
N THR A 46 3.87 6.61 13.35
CA THR A 46 4.17 7.13 12.00
C THR A 46 3.60 8.52 11.73
N GLY A 47 2.53 8.89 12.44
CA GLY A 47 1.84 10.16 12.26
C GLY A 47 0.95 10.21 11.01
N PRO A 48 0.19 11.32 10.83
CA PRO A 48 -0.72 11.51 9.71
C PRO A 48 0.03 11.71 8.39
N LYS A 49 -0.66 11.44 7.28
CA LYS A 49 -0.14 11.50 5.90
C LYS A 49 0.96 10.50 5.58
N ASN A 50 1.13 9.49 6.43
CA ASN A 50 2.00 8.36 6.16
C ASN A 50 1.36 7.45 5.10
N ILE A 51 2.20 6.92 4.19
CA ILE A 51 1.86 5.88 3.23
C ILE A 51 2.91 4.79 3.36
N THR A 52 2.47 3.55 3.47
CA THR A 52 3.36 2.39 3.65
C THR A 52 3.06 1.37 2.56
N LEU A 53 4.12 0.80 1.99
CA LEU A 53 4.05 -0.24 0.98
C LEU A 53 4.74 -1.49 1.52
N SER A 54 4.00 -2.59 1.60
CA SER A 54 4.52 -3.92 1.90
C SER A 54 4.34 -4.82 0.69
N PHE A 55 5.34 -5.64 0.34
CA PHE A 55 5.27 -6.50 -0.84
C PHE A 55 6.09 -7.78 -0.69
N TYR A 56 5.72 -8.81 -1.46
CA TYR A 56 6.49 -10.04 -1.66
C TYR A 56 6.19 -10.64 -3.03
N SER A 57 7.13 -11.40 -3.59
CA SER A 57 6.88 -12.21 -4.79
C SER A 57 6.46 -13.62 -4.41
N ASP A 58 5.78 -14.32 -5.32
CA ASP A 58 5.69 -15.78 -5.27
C ASP A 58 7.07 -16.46 -5.15
#